data_AF-G0EMQ4-F1
#
_entry.id   AF-G0EMQ4-F1
#
_cell.length_a   1.000
_cell.length_b   1.000
_cell.length_c   1.000
_cell.angle_alpha   90.00
_cell.angle_beta   90.00
_cell.angle_gamma   90.00
#
_symmetry.space_group_name_H-M   'P 1'
#
loop_
_entity.id
_entity.type
_entity.pdbx_description
1 polymer ?
#
loop_
_entity_poly.entity_id
_entity_poly.type
_entity_poly.pdbx_seq_one_letter_code
_entity_poly.pdbx_strand_id
1 'polypeptide(L)'
;MFRFLIISMLITSSLFSETLILFPFNGIEHNDNISILEMFNEHISKTDTIKIINPPLMNYDFNSLNMKEYNEIMMNYAIKSNADYVLFGYLSYINETKKLNIKVMNIKNNNIIYSYPWSFEYIERIEYEISQKIYPDIVIKILDDSSMQF
;
A
#
# COMPACT_ATOMS: atom_id res chain seq x y z
N MET A 1 -6.00 0.58 -40.66
CA MET A 1 -5.97 1.82 -39.84
C MET A 1 -6.62 1.66 -38.47
N PHE A 2 -7.76 0.98 -38.33
CA PHE A 2 -8.42 0.78 -37.02
C PHE A 2 -7.58 -0.02 -35.98
N ARG A 3 -6.71 -0.94 -36.43
CA ARG A 3 -5.79 -1.69 -35.55
C ARG A 3 -4.70 -0.83 -34.88
N PHE A 4 -4.33 0.32 -35.46
CA PHE A 4 -3.34 1.23 -34.86
C PHE A 4 -3.92 2.02 -33.69
N LEU A 5 -5.23 2.32 -33.71
CA LEU A 5 -5.93 3.08 -32.66
C LEU A 5 -5.99 2.32 -31.33
N ILE A 6 -6.18 0.99 -31.39
CA ILE A 6 -6.22 0.12 -30.20
C ILE A 6 -4.83 -0.03 -29.57
N ILE A 7 -3.79 -0.11 -30.41
CA ILE A 7 -2.40 -0.17 -29.94
C ILE A 7 -2.01 1.18 -29.30
N SER A 8 -2.44 2.31 -29.86
CA SER A 8 -2.21 3.61 -29.21
C SER A 8 -2.95 3.77 -27.88
N MET A 9 -4.17 3.21 -27.72
CA MET A 9 -4.90 3.25 -26.43
C MET A 9 -4.21 2.41 -25.34
N LEU A 10 -3.64 1.25 -25.69
CA LEU A 10 -2.85 0.41 -24.78
C LEU A 10 -1.46 1.00 -24.47
N ILE A 11 -0.90 1.81 -25.37
CA ILE A 11 0.37 2.51 -25.14
C ILE A 11 0.15 3.79 -24.33
N THR A 12 -0.98 4.48 -24.47
CA THR A 12 -1.30 5.65 -23.63
C THR A 12 -1.70 5.31 -22.20
N SER A 13 -2.22 4.11 -21.93
CA SER A 13 -2.37 3.62 -20.55
C SER A 13 -1.03 3.33 -19.86
N SER A 14 0.08 3.25 -20.62
CA SER A 14 1.44 3.09 -20.06
C SER A 14 2.11 4.40 -19.64
N LEU A 15 1.48 5.56 -19.88
CA LEU A 15 2.05 6.87 -19.52
C LEU A 15 1.71 7.33 -18.10
N PHE A 16 0.83 6.62 -17.38
CA PHE A 16 0.50 6.91 -15.98
C PHE A 16 0.98 5.75 -15.12
N SER A 17 2.19 5.91 -14.56
CA SER A 17 2.58 5.09 -13.43
C SER A 17 1.85 5.64 -12.22
N GLU A 18 0.84 4.91 -11.74
CA GLU A 18 0.18 5.25 -10.48
C GLU A 18 1.19 5.32 -9.36
N THR A 19 1.04 6.30 -8.48
CA THR A 19 1.97 6.50 -7.37
C THR A 19 1.37 5.95 -6.10
N LEU A 20 2.05 4.96 -5.50
CA LEU A 20 1.66 4.34 -4.24
C LEU A 20 2.67 4.71 -3.15
N ILE A 21 2.17 5.29 -2.06
CA ILE A 21 2.97 5.42 -0.83
C ILE A 21 2.82 4.15 0.00
N LEU A 22 3.94 3.56 0.39
CA LEU A 22 3.97 2.52 1.41
C LEU A 22 4.22 3.18 2.76
N PHE A 23 3.16 3.39 3.53
CA PHE A 23 3.26 4.07 4.81
C PHE A 23 3.59 3.07 5.93
N PRO A 24 4.48 3.42 6.89
CA PRO A 24 4.87 2.54 7.99
C PRO A 24 3.66 2.05 8.76
N PHE A 25 3.63 0.76 9.09
CA PHE A 25 2.53 0.16 9.84
C PHE A 25 2.53 0.68 11.29
N ASN A 26 1.34 0.96 11.82
CA ASN A 26 1.17 1.30 13.23
C ASN A 26 1.05 0.01 14.05
N GLY A 27 1.82 -0.17 15.12
CA GLY A 27 1.72 -1.39 15.91
C GLY A 27 2.65 -1.42 17.11
N ILE A 28 2.56 -2.49 17.89
CA ILE A 28 3.29 -2.60 19.17
C ILE A 28 4.78 -2.90 18.95
N GLU A 29 5.14 -3.58 17.86
CA GLU A 29 6.50 -4.03 17.57
C GLU A 29 7.09 -3.25 16.38
N HIS A 30 8.03 -2.34 16.68
CA HIS A 30 8.66 -1.50 15.66
C HIS A 30 9.36 -2.30 14.55
N ASN A 31 10.11 -3.34 14.94
CA ASN A 31 10.87 -4.15 13.99
C ASN A 31 9.94 -4.89 13.02
N ASP A 32 8.86 -5.47 13.53
CA ASP A 32 7.85 -6.15 12.70
C ASP A 32 7.19 -5.20 11.71
N ASN A 33 6.84 -3.99 12.15
CA ASN A 33 6.26 -2.97 11.27
C ASN A 33 7.20 -2.60 10.11
N ILE A 34 8.50 -2.48 10.40
CA ILE A 34 9.54 -2.24 9.38
C ILE A 34 9.67 -3.44 8.45
N SER A 35 9.79 -4.66 8.99
CA SER A 35 9.94 -5.87 8.18
C SER A 35 8.76 -6.08 7.23
N ILE A 36 7.52 -5.87 7.68
CA ILE A 36 6.33 -5.98 6.83
C ILE A 36 6.36 -4.91 5.73
N LEU A 37 6.75 -3.67 6.06
CA LEU A 37 6.88 -2.60 5.08
C LEU A 37 7.92 -2.94 4.00
N GLU A 38 9.08 -3.48 4.41
CA GLU A 38 10.14 -3.91 3.51
C GLU A 38 9.66 -5.06 2.59
N MET A 39 8.91 -6.03 3.11
CA MET A 39 8.30 -7.09 2.30
C MET A 39 7.37 -6.52 1.23
N PHE A 40 6.48 -5.57 1.58
CA PHE A 40 5.62 -4.91 0.59
C PHE A 40 6.42 -4.14 -0.45
N ASN A 41 7.45 -3.41 -0.02
CA ASN A 41 8.32 -2.65 -0.91
C ASN A 41 9.04 -3.59 -1.90
N GLU A 42 9.59 -4.71 -1.42
CA GLU A 42 10.25 -5.69 -2.28
C GLU A 42 9.30 -6.30 -3.32
N HIS A 43 8.07 -6.63 -2.94
CA HIS A 43 7.14 -7.28 -3.86
C HIS A 43 6.48 -6.32 -4.85
N ILE A 44 6.04 -5.15 -4.41
CA ILE A 44 5.34 -4.19 -5.28
C ILE A 44 6.34 -3.51 -6.23
N SER A 45 7.59 -3.28 -5.80
CA SER A 45 8.62 -2.64 -6.64
C SER A 45 9.03 -3.50 -7.84
N LYS A 46 8.73 -4.80 -7.82
CA LYS A 46 8.90 -5.70 -8.97
C LYS A 46 7.92 -5.40 -10.11
N THR A 47 6.92 -4.54 -9.89
CA THR A 47 5.96 -4.13 -10.92
C THR A 47 6.37 -2.78 -11.51
N ASP A 48 6.48 -2.71 -12.84
CA ASP A 48 6.75 -1.44 -13.55
C ASP A 48 5.50 -0.53 -13.66
N THR A 49 4.36 -1.00 -13.16
CA THR A 49 3.06 -0.34 -13.30
C THR A 49 2.75 0.67 -12.19
N ILE A 50 3.37 0.51 -11.02
CA ILE A 50 3.11 1.34 -9.84
C ILE A 50 4.44 1.87 -9.31
N LYS A 51 4.56 3.19 -9.22
CA LYS A 51 5.72 3.86 -8.66
C LYS A 51 5.58 3.93 -7.15
N ILE A 52 6.53 3.35 -6.43
CA ILE A 52 6.54 3.39 -4.97
C ILE A 52 7.23 4.65 -4.45
N ILE A 53 6.62 5.28 -3.44
CA ILE A 53 7.23 6.31 -2.62
C ILE A 53 7.29 5.80 -1.17
N ASN A 54 8.50 5.69 -0.62
CA ASN A 54 8.70 5.33 0.77
C ASN A 54 8.95 6.59 1.62
N PRO A 55 8.14 6.85 2.65
CA PRO A 55 8.38 7.96 3.56
C PRO A 55 9.65 7.71 4.39
N PRO A 56 10.35 8.78 4.80
CA PRO A 56 11.53 8.65 5.67
C PRO A 56 11.12 8.07 7.03
N LEU A 57 11.64 6.88 7.34
CA LEU A 57 11.36 6.13 8.58
C LEU A 57 11.80 6.87 9.85
N MET A 58 12.80 7.77 9.75
CA MET A 58 13.49 8.35 10.91
C MET A 58 12.74 9.46 11.66
N ASN A 59 11.60 9.95 11.15
CA ASN A 59 10.99 11.17 11.69
C ASN A 59 9.82 10.96 12.64
N TYR A 60 9.34 9.72 12.82
CA TYR A 60 8.13 9.47 13.61
C TYR A 60 8.26 8.18 14.42
N ASP A 61 8.11 8.30 15.75
CA ASP A 61 7.82 7.16 16.60
C ASP A 61 6.34 6.81 16.46
N PHE A 62 6.02 6.07 15.39
CA PHE A 62 4.64 5.71 15.05
C PHE A 62 3.93 4.91 16.16
N ASN A 63 4.69 4.29 17.06
CA ASN A 63 4.14 3.53 18.19
C ASN A 63 3.58 4.45 19.29
N SER A 64 4.02 5.72 19.33
CA SER A 64 3.54 6.73 20.27
C SER A 64 2.31 7.51 19.76
N LEU A 65 2.01 7.40 18.46
CA LEU A 65 0.92 8.13 17.83
C LEU A 65 -0.42 7.43 18.07
N ASN A 66 -1.43 8.20 18.45
CA ASN A 66 -2.79 7.68 18.38
C ASN A 66 -3.23 7.51 16.91
N MET A 67 -4.29 6.72 16.67
CA MET A 67 -4.77 6.44 15.31
C MET A 67 -5.16 7.68 14.52
N LYS A 68 -5.62 8.75 15.20
CA LYS A 68 -5.99 10.00 14.53
C LYS A 68 -4.75 10.72 14.01
N GLU A 69 -3.74 10.90 14.86
CA GLU A 69 -2.46 11.51 14.49
C GLU A 69 -1.75 10.72 13.39
N TYR A 70 -1.74 9.39 13.49
CA TYR A 70 -1.20 8.49 12.46
C TYR A 70 -1.85 8.75 11.10
N ASN A 71 -3.18 8.76 11.05
CA ASN A 71 -3.93 9.00 9.81
C ASN A 71 -3.69 10.43 9.27
N GLU A 72 -3.62 11.44 10.14
CA GLU A 72 -3.34 12.82 9.73
C GLU A 72 -1.93 12.97 9.12
N ILE A 73 -0.90 12.39 9.74
CA ILE A 73 0.47 12.42 9.23
C ILE A 73 0.56 11.68 7.89
N MET A 74 -0.03 10.48 7.82
CA MET A 74 -0.11 9.69 6.60
C MET A 74 -0.74 10.47 5.45
N MET A 75 -1.93 11.04 5.66
CA MET A 75 -2.64 11.79 4.63
C MET A 75 -1.91 13.06 4.22
N ASN A 76 -1.36 13.81 5.18
CA ASN A 76 -0.58 15.01 4.89
C ASN A 76 0.67 14.69 4.06
N TYR A 77 1.35 13.58 4.38
CA TYR A 77 2.50 13.12 3.60
C TYR A 77 2.09 12.68 2.19
N ALA A 78 0.96 11.98 2.06
CA ALA A 78 0.46 11.52 0.77
C ALA A 78 0.08 12.67 -0.17
N ILE A 79 -0.62 13.67 0.35
CA ILE A 79 -0.98 14.88 -0.39
C ILE A 79 0.28 15.67 -0.80
N LYS A 80 1.22 15.89 0.13
CA LYS A 80 2.47 16.60 -0.17
C LYS A 80 3.34 15.91 -1.21
N SER A 81 3.31 14.58 -1.23
CA SER A 81 4.05 13.75 -2.19
C SER A 81 3.33 13.59 -3.53
N ASN A 82 2.14 14.17 -3.70
CA ASN A 82 1.28 14.00 -4.87
C ASN A 82 1.09 12.53 -5.26
N ALA A 83 0.83 11.68 -4.25
CA ALA A 83 0.56 10.28 -4.47
C ALA A 83 -0.93 10.03 -4.78
N ASP A 84 -1.18 9.06 -5.65
CA ASP A 84 -2.53 8.66 -6.05
C ASP A 84 -3.15 7.73 -4.99
N TYR A 85 -2.32 6.88 -4.40
CA TYR A 85 -2.71 5.87 -3.42
C TYR A 85 -1.78 5.85 -2.21
N VAL A 86 -2.32 5.38 -1.08
CA VAL A 86 -1.52 5.03 0.10
C VAL A 86 -1.89 3.63 0.60
N LEU A 87 -0.87 2.79 0.79
CA LEU A 87 -0.95 1.53 1.51
C LEU A 87 -0.52 1.79 2.95
N PHE A 88 -1.38 1.42 3.88
CA PHE A 88 -1.13 1.56 5.30
C PHE A 88 -1.78 0.41 6.05
N GLY A 89 -1.44 0.25 7.31
CA GLY A 89 -2.06 -0.78 8.11
C GLY A 89 -1.67 -0.72 9.56
N TYR A 90 -2.22 -1.65 10.32
CA TYR A 90 -1.97 -1.77 11.73
C TYR A 90 -1.76 -3.21 12.16
N LEU A 91 -0.73 -3.41 12.98
CA LEU A 91 -0.38 -4.67 13.61
C LEU A 91 -0.83 -4.64 15.07
N SER A 92 -1.70 -5.58 15.45
CA SER A 92 -2.17 -5.73 16.81
C SER A 92 -1.98 -7.16 17.31
N TYR A 93 -2.06 -7.33 18.63
CA TYR A 93 -2.04 -8.64 19.27
C TYR A 93 -3.41 -8.94 19.87
N ILE A 94 -3.95 -10.13 19.55
CA ILE A 94 -5.19 -10.64 20.14
C ILE A 94 -4.91 -12.09 20.56
N ASN A 95 -4.96 -12.38 21.86
CA ASN A 95 -4.74 -13.72 22.42
C ASN A 95 -3.47 -14.39 21.88
N GLU A 96 -2.31 -13.72 22.02
CA GLU A 96 -0.99 -14.21 21.56
C GLU A 96 -0.86 -14.37 20.03
N THR A 97 -1.91 -14.07 19.26
CA THR A 97 -1.89 -14.09 17.79
C THR A 97 -1.67 -12.68 17.26
N LYS A 98 -0.72 -12.51 16.33
CA LYS A 98 -0.52 -11.26 15.60
C LYS A 98 -1.64 -11.10 14.58
N LYS A 99 -2.21 -9.91 14.51
CA LYS A 99 -3.23 -9.54 13.52
C LYS A 99 -2.77 -8.32 12.76
N LEU A 100 -2.53 -8.49 11.46
CA LEU A 100 -2.28 -7.40 10.54
C LEU A 100 -3.57 -7.00 9.83
N ASN A 101 -3.81 -5.71 9.73
CA ASN A 101 -4.89 -5.18 8.91
C ASN A 101 -4.31 -4.18 7.93
N ILE A 102 -4.36 -4.53 6.64
CA ILE A 102 -3.86 -3.69 5.55
C ILE A 102 -5.03 -2.98 4.89
N LYS A 103 -4.79 -1.74 4.46
CA LYS A 103 -5.71 -0.97 3.64
C LYS A 103 -4.95 -0.26 2.53
N VAL A 104 -5.60 -0.11 1.39
CA VAL A 104 -5.18 0.81 0.33
C VAL A 104 -6.29 1.82 0.12
N MET A 105 -5.91 3.09 0.17
CA MET A 105 -6.81 4.21 -0.02
C MET A 105 -6.43 4.97 -1.29
N ASN A 106 -7.43 5.36 -2.06
CA ASN A 106 -7.28 6.39 -3.08
C ASN A 106 -7.34 7.78 -2.42
N ILE A 107 -6.28 8.57 -2.58
CA ILE A 107 -6.10 9.86 -1.90
C ILE A 107 -7.07 10.92 -2.43
N LYS A 108 -7.36 10.90 -3.73
CA LYS A 108 -8.19 11.91 -4.40
C LYS A 108 -9.64 11.89 -3.92
N ASN A 109 -10.20 10.70 -3.70
CA ASN A 109 -11.59 10.52 -3.26
C ASN A 109 -11.72 10.06 -1.81
N ASN A 110 -10.59 9.86 -1.10
CA ASN A 110 -10.54 9.38 0.28
C ASN A 110 -11.28 8.05 0.51
N ASN A 111 -11.29 7.17 -0.51
CA ASN A 111 -11.98 5.89 -0.49
C ASN A 111 -11.01 4.73 -0.24
N ILE A 112 -11.41 3.76 0.58
CA ILE A 112 -10.67 2.51 0.75
C ILE A 112 -11.03 1.57 -0.41
N ILE A 113 -10.07 1.27 -1.28
CA ILE A 113 -10.26 0.38 -2.44
C ILE A 113 -9.87 -1.07 -2.13
N TYR A 114 -9.06 -1.29 -1.10
CA TYR A 114 -8.65 -2.61 -0.64
C TYR A 114 -8.54 -2.63 0.88
N SER A 115 -8.99 -3.73 1.48
CA SER A 115 -8.84 -3.99 2.92
C SER A 115 -8.66 -5.48 3.15
N TYR A 116 -7.61 -5.87 3.85
CA TYR A 116 -7.30 -7.27 4.14
C TYR A 116 -6.91 -7.45 5.61
N PRO A 117 -7.80 -8.01 6.44
CA PRO A 117 -7.47 -8.42 7.80
C PRO A 117 -6.89 -9.84 7.78
N TRP A 118 -5.79 -10.05 8.48
CA TRP A 118 -5.16 -11.36 8.55
C TRP A 118 -4.47 -11.62 9.88
N SER A 119 -4.44 -12.89 10.29
CA SER A 119 -3.89 -13.35 11.55
C SER A 119 -2.81 -14.38 11.31
N PHE A 120 -1.70 -14.24 12.03
CA PHE A 120 -0.54 -15.13 11.91
C PHE A 120 0.17 -15.28 13.26
N GLU A 121 0.86 -16.41 13.42
CA GLU A 121 1.70 -16.68 14.61
C GLU A 121 3.15 -16.26 14.38
N TYR A 122 3.65 -16.41 13.14
CA TYR A 122 5.05 -16.21 12.75
C TYR A 122 5.15 -15.26 11.56
N ILE A 123 6.17 -14.39 11.55
CA ILE A 123 6.36 -13.37 10.52
C ILE A 123 6.71 -13.98 9.15
N GLU A 124 7.34 -15.16 9.12
CA GLU A 124 7.71 -15.84 7.88
C GLU A 124 6.47 -16.26 7.07
N ARG A 125 5.35 -16.51 7.75
CA ARG A 125 4.08 -16.78 7.05
C ARG A 125 3.60 -15.53 6.31
N ILE A 126 3.82 -14.33 6.87
CA ILE A 126 3.31 -13.10 6.27
C ILE A 126 3.94 -12.75 4.95
N GLU A 127 5.25 -12.97 4.82
CA GLU A 127 5.96 -12.77 3.57
C GLU A 127 5.35 -13.61 2.44
N TYR A 128 5.10 -14.91 2.68
CA TYR A 128 4.49 -15.79 1.69
C TYR A 128 3.12 -15.28 1.24
N GLU A 129 2.25 -14.90 2.16
CA GLU A 129 0.91 -14.40 1.81
C GLU A 129 0.96 -13.04 1.09
N ILE A 130 1.87 -12.15 1.50
CA ILE A 130 2.13 -10.90 0.77
C ILE A 130 2.52 -11.22 -0.66
N SER A 131 3.46 -12.14 -0.84
CA SER A 131 4.00 -12.55 -2.14
C SER A 131 3.00 -13.26 -3.04
N GLN A 132 2.05 -14.04 -2.51
CA GLN A 132 1.19 -14.88 -3.35
C GLN A 132 -0.22 -14.33 -3.53
N LYS A 133 -0.71 -13.49 -2.61
CA LYS A 133 -2.12 -13.06 -2.60
C LYS A 133 -2.30 -11.57 -2.45
N ILE A 134 -1.66 -10.98 -1.44
CA ILE A 134 -1.97 -9.59 -1.07
C ILE A 134 -1.42 -8.61 -2.10
N TYR A 135 -0.15 -8.73 -2.51
CA TYR A 135 0.41 -7.78 -3.48
C TYR A 135 -0.31 -7.84 -4.84
N PRO A 136 -0.58 -9.03 -5.45
CA PRO A 136 -1.23 -9.08 -6.76
C PRO A 136 -2.61 -8.44 -6.71
N ASP A 137 -3.38 -8.71 -5.65
CA ASP A 137 -4.72 -8.15 -5.47
C ASP A 137 -4.69 -6.62 -5.31
N ILE A 138 -3.71 -6.08 -4.57
CA ILE A 138 -3.53 -4.63 -4.44
C ILE A 138 -3.26 -3.99 -5.80
N VAL A 139 -2.36 -4.58 -6.60
CA VAL A 139 -2.03 -4.06 -7.93
C VAL A 139 -3.27 -4.06 -8.82
N ILE A 140 -4.02 -5.16 -8.85
CA ILE A 140 -5.27 -5.26 -9.63
C ILE A 140 -6.28 -4.19 -9.18
N LYS A 141 -6.49 -4.02 -7.86
CA LYS A 141 -7.43 -3.04 -7.34
C LYS A 141 -7.05 -1.60 -7.68
N ILE A 142 -5.77 -1.26 -7.65
CA ILE A 142 -5.28 0.06 -8.05
C ILE A 142 -5.53 0.28 -9.54
N LEU A 143 -5.16 -0.68 -10.39
CA LEU A 143 -5.35 -0.56 -11.83
C LEU A 143 -6.84 -0.47 -12.22
N ASP A 144 -7.70 -1.26 -11.58
CA ASP A 144 -9.14 -1.21 -11.76
C ASP A 144 -9.71 0.15 -11.35
N ASP A 145 -9.38 0.66 -10.15
CA ASP A 145 -9.85 1.96 -9.65
C ASP A 145 -9.38 3.11 -10.54
N SER A 146 -8.11 3.10 -10.96
CA SER A 146 -7.55 4.06 -11.90
C SER A 146 -8.26 4.06 -13.24
N SER A 147 -8.57 2.88 -13.79
CA SER A 147 -9.27 2.78 -15.07
C SER A 147 -10.67 3.40 -15.07
N MET A 148 -11.36 3.40 -13.91
CA MET A 148 -12.68 4.01 -13.76
C MET A 148 -12.63 5.54 -13.62
N GLN A 149 -11.46 6.13 -13.43
CA GLN A 149 -11.29 7.59 -13.26
C GLN A 149 -11.04 8.33 -14.57
N PHE A 150 -10.80 7.61 -15.67
CA PHE A 150 -10.65 8.13 -17.03
C PHE A 150 -11.95 7.97 -17.83
#